data_AF-A0A968PH01-F1
#
_entry.id   AF-A0A968PH01-F1
#
_cell.length_a   1.000
_cell.length_b   1.000
_cell.length_c   1.000
_cell.angle_alpha   90.00
_cell.angle_beta   90.00
_cell.angle_gamma   90.00
#
_symmetry.space_group_name_H-M   'P 1'
#
loop_
_entity.id
_entity.type
_entity.pdbx_description
1 polymer ?
#
loop_
_entity_poly.entity_id
_entity_poly.type
_entity_poly.pdbx_seq_one_letter_code
_entity_poly.pdbx_strand_id
1 'polypeptide(L)' 'SHPLDCPVCDKGGECPLQNLTMEWGPAVSRFDYTDKVHFDEALRWVT' A
#
# COMPACT_ATOMS: atom_id res chain seq x y z
N SER A 1 -6.11 -1.00 7.00
CA SER A 1 -5.02 -1.68 6.29
C SER A 1 -4.87 -1.05 4.91
N HIS A 2 -3.71 -0.52 4.56
CA HIS A 2 -3.44 0.02 3.21
C HIS A 2 -3.09 -1.14 2.29
N PRO A 3 -3.61 -1.20 1.05
CA PRO A 3 -3.29 -2.28 0.13
C PRO A 3 -1.84 -2.25 -0.32
N LEU A 4 -1.32 -3.42 -0.70
CA LEU A 4 0.07 -3.60 -1.17
C LEU A 4 0.28 -3.21 -2.64
N ASP A 5 -0.53 -2.29 -3.15
CA ASP A 5 -0.65 -1.99 -4.58
C ASP A 5 0.24 -0.82 -5.03
N CYS A 6 1.31 -0.53 -4.28
CA CYS A 6 2.25 0.55 -4.61
C CYS A 6 2.80 0.51 -6.06
N PRO A 7 3.19 -0.64 -6.67
CA PRO A 7 3.70 -0.66 -8.05
C PRO A 7 2.64 -0.37 -9.11
N VAL A 8 1.35 -0.52 -8.79
CA VAL A 8 0.20 -0.21 -9.67
C VAL A 8 -0.56 1.05 -9.20
N CYS A 9 0.00 1.76 -8.22
CA CYS A 9 -0.55 3.01 -7.71
C CYS A 9 0.03 4.14 -8.54
N ASP A 10 -0.84 5.00 -9.11
CA ASP A 10 -0.42 6.12 -9.96
C ASP A 10 0.43 7.15 -9.19
N LYS A 11 0.36 7.11 -7.85
CA LYS A 11 1.14 7.93 -6.93
C LYS A 11 2.36 7.20 -6.37
N GLY A 12 2.71 6.04 -6.92
CA GLY A 12 3.90 5.29 -6.52
C GLY A 12 5.15 6.17 -6.68
N GLY A 13 5.88 6.41 -5.60
CA GLY A 13 7.07 7.28 -5.57
C GLY A 13 6.83 8.71 -5.11
N GLU A 14 5.62 9.26 -5.28
CA GLU A 14 5.24 10.59 -4.75
C GLU A 14 4.24 10.50 -3.58
N CYS A 15 3.84 9.29 -3.19
CA CYS A 15 2.85 9.07 -2.15
C CYS A 15 3.36 9.60 -0.79
N PRO A 16 2.66 10.56 -0.16
CA PRO A 16 3.06 11.07 1.15
C PRO A 16 3.13 9.97 2.21
N LEU A 17 2.25 8.97 2.13
CA LEU A 17 2.26 7.83 3.04
C LEU A 17 3.51 6.97 2.87
N GLN A 18 3.96 6.77 1.62
CA GLN A 18 5.21 6.07 1.33
C GLN A 18 6.40 6.84 1.91
N ASN A 19 6.47 8.16 1.69
CA ASN A 19 7.55 9.01 2.21
C ASN A 19 7.58 8.99 3.75
N LEU A 20 6.43 9.16 4.40
CA LEU A 20 6.32 9.09 5.87
C LEU A 20 6.77 7.72 6.42
N THR A 21 6.43 6.64 5.71
CA THR A 21 6.83 5.28 6.12
C THR A 21 8.33 5.06 5.90
N MET A 22 8.93 5.64 4.86
CA MET A 22 10.37 5.55 4.61
C MET A 22 11.19 6.39 5.60
N GLU A 23 10.68 7.56 6.01
CA GLU A 23 11.36 8.45 6.93
C GLU A 23 11.22 8.02 8.40
N TRP A 24 10.01 7.58 8.79
CA TRP A 24 9.65 7.39 10.21
C TRP A 24 9.08 6.00 10.51
N GLY A 25 8.74 5.23 9.48
CA GLY A 25 8.10 3.94 9.62
C GLY A 25 9.08 2.81 9.95
N PRO A 26 8.58 1.72 10.55
CA PRO A 26 9.38 0.52 10.77
C PRO A 26 9.67 -0.18 9.43
N ALA A 27 10.89 -0.72 9.29
CA ALA A 27 11.30 -1.47 8.09
C ALA A 27 10.50 -2.77 7.89
N VAL A 28 9.88 -3.30 8.95
CA VAL A 28 9.08 -4.53 8.91
C VAL A 28 7.66 -4.26 9.36
N SER A 29 6.71 -4.91 8.69
CA SER A 29 5.31 -4.86 9.09
C SER A 29 5.07 -5.78 10.27
N ARG A 30 4.25 -5.33 11.23
CA ARG A 30 3.75 -6.15 12.34
C ARG A 30 2.64 -7.13 11.95
N PHE A 31 2.11 -7.01 10.73
CA PHE A 31 1.02 -7.82 10.22
C PHE A 31 1.56 -8.88 9.28
N ASP A 32 1.03 -10.10 9.43
CA ASP A 32 1.35 -11.21 8.54
C ASP A 32 0.86 -10.90 7.12
N TYR A 33 1.55 -11.48 6.13
CA TYR A 33 1.24 -11.23 4.73
C TYR A 33 -0.20 -11.62 4.38
N THR A 34 -0.72 -12.69 5.00
CA THR A 34 -2.10 -13.18 4.81
C THR A 34 -3.18 -12.21 5.25
N ASP A 35 -2.86 -11.29 6.18
CA ASP A 35 -3.81 -10.33 6.73
C ASP A 35 -3.82 -9.01 5.94
N LYS A 36 -2.96 -8.89 4.93
CA LYS A 36 -2.86 -7.69 4.10
C LYS A 36 -3.93 -7.74 3.01
N VAL A 37 -4.56 -6.58 2.82
CA VAL A 37 -5.63 -6.43 1.84
C VAL A 37 -5.01 -6.33 0.45
N HIS A 38 -5.40 -7.22 -0.45
CA HIS A 38 -5.11 -7.17 -1.87
C HIS A 38 -6.42 -6.86 -2.59
N PHE A 39 -6.46 -5.78 -3.37
CA PHE A 39 -7.62 -5.49 -4.21
C PHE A 39 -7.33 -5.99 -5.63
N ASP A 40 -8.24 -6.76 -6.20
CA ASP A 40 -8.14 -7.11 -7.63
C ASP A 40 -8.32 -5.85 -8.49
N GLU A 41 -7.52 -5.76 -9.56
CA GLU A 41 -7.53 -4.66 -10.54
C GLU A 41 -8.94 -4.37 -11.11
N ALA A 42 -9.82 -5.37 -11.12
CA ALA A 42 -11.17 -5.28 -11.64
C ALA A 42 -12.17 -4.53 -10.72
N LEU A 43 -11.84 -4.29 -9.45
CA LEU A 43 -12.73 -3.61 -8.48
C LEU A 43 -12.40 -2.12 -8.27
N ARG A 44 -11.36 -1.59 -8.93
CA ARG A 44 -10.84 -0.22 -8.67
C ARG A 44 -11.69 0.93 -9.21
N TRP A 45 -12.75 0.67 -9.99
CA TRP A 45 -13.58 1.72 -10.63
C TRP A 45 -15.10 1.58 -10.43
N VAL A 46 -15.59 0.65 -9.61
CA VAL A 46 -17.03 0.54 -9.28
C VAL A 46 -17.22 0.66 -7.78
N THR A 47 -17.14 1.90 -7.28
CA THR A 47 -18.01 2.58 -6.29
C THR A 47 -17.40 3.93 -5.96
#